data_AF-A0A956A4I9-F1
#
_entry.id   AF-A0A956A4I9-F1
#
_cell.length_a   1.000
_cell.length_b   1.000
_cell.length_c   1.000
_cell.angle_alpha   90.00
_cell.angle_beta   90.00
_cell.angle_gamma   90.00
#
_symmetry.space_group_name_H-M   'P 1'
#
loop_
_entity.id
_entity.type
_entity.pdbx_description
1 polymer ?
#
loop_
_entity_poly.entity_id
_entity_poly.type
_entity_poly.pdbx_seq_one_letter_code
_entity_poly.pdbx_strand_id
1 'polypeptide(L)'
;MRGKLYALWDRLRSSYWFIPTLMTLLALGLSLGFVALDDAIGQDWARGIDFLHANKPEGARALLQTVAGSMIGVAGVTFSITIASVVYASGQYGPRLLTNFMRDTGNQITLGTFIATFIYCVMVLRAVHAAEEG
;
A
#
# COMPACT_ATOMS: atom_id res chain seq x y z
N MET A 1 -5.90 -33.67 -3.31
CA MET A 1 -5.76 -32.28 -3.81
C MET A 1 -5.84 -31.21 -2.71
N ARG A 2 -6.78 -31.28 -1.76
CA ARG A 2 -6.87 -30.33 -0.63
C ARG A 2 -5.57 -30.17 0.19
N GLY A 3 -4.85 -31.27 0.46
CA GLY A 3 -3.59 -31.22 1.21
C GLY A 3 -2.45 -30.42 0.53
N LYS A 4 -2.38 -30.41 -0.81
CA LYS A 4 -1.40 -29.61 -1.55
C LYS A 4 -1.74 -28.12 -1.51
N LEU A 5 -3.03 -27.78 -1.55
CA LEU A 5 -3.52 -26.41 -1.38
C LEU A 5 -3.20 -25.89 0.01
N TYR A 6 -3.49 -26.65 1.08
CA TYR A 6 -3.12 -26.24 2.44
C TYR A 6 -1.61 -26.08 2.63
N ALA A 7 -0.80 -27.01 2.12
CA ALA A 7 0.67 -26.90 2.20
C ALA A 7 1.23 -25.73 1.38
N LEU A 8 0.62 -25.42 0.23
CA LEU A 8 0.98 -24.25 -0.57
C LEU A 8 0.55 -22.96 0.13
N TRP A 9 -0.65 -22.94 0.74
CA TRP A 9 -1.17 -21.81 1.50
C TRP A 9 -0.31 -21.50 2.73
N ASP A 10 0.16 -22.55 3.43
CA ASP A 10 1.03 -22.41 4.59
C ASP A 10 2.45 -21.98 4.20
N ARG A 11 2.96 -22.44 3.04
CA ARG A 11 4.21 -21.93 2.45
C ARG A 11 4.09 -20.47 2.00
N LEU A 12 2.99 -20.10 1.35
CA LEU A 12 2.74 -18.73 0.90
C LEU A 12 2.61 -17.78 2.08
N ARG A 13 1.84 -18.14 3.11
CA ARG A 13 1.71 -17.37 4.35
C ARG A 13 3.00 -17.32 5.18
N SER A 14 3.88 -18.30 5.02
CA SER A 14 5.23 -18.25 5.64
C SER A 14 6.17 -17.23 4.97
N SER A 15 5.83 -16.75 3.77
CA SER A 15 6.62 -15.73 3.09
C SER A 15 6.25 -14.35 3.61
N TYR A 16 7.26 -13.65 4.15
CA TYR A 16 7.15 -12.27 4.62
C TYR A 16 6.51 -11.33 3.58
N TRP A 17 6.74 -11.59 2.30
CA TRP A 17 6.32 -10.72 1.22
C TRP A 17 4.91 -11.00 0.70
N PHE A 18 4.31 -12.14 1.04
CA PHE A 18 3.04 -12.55 0.42
C PHE A 18 1.91 -11.56 0.71
N ILE A 19 1.70 -11.19 1.98
CA ILE A 19 0.66 -10.22 2.37
C ILE A 19 0.97 -8.83 1.79
N PRO A 20 2.19 -8.26 1.94
CA PRO A 20 2.52 -6.98 1.30
C PRO A 20 2.28 -6.96 -0.21
N THR A 21 2.67 -8.02 -0.93
CA THR A 21 2.45 -8.12 -2.38
C THR A 21 0.96 -8.18 -2.71
N LEU A 22 0.18 -8.96 -1.97
CA LEU A 22 -1.26 -9.05 -2.17
C LEU A 22 -1.94 -7.68 -1.92
N MET A 23 -1.59 -6.98 -0.84
CA MET A 23 -2.11 -5.65 -0.54
C MET A 23 -1.73 -4.63 -1.63
N THR A 24 -0.51 -4.73 -2.17
CA THR A 24 -0.05 -3.89 -3.28
C THR A 24 -0.85 -4.15 -4.55
N LEU A 25 -1.09 -5.43 -4.89
CA LEU A 25 -1.91 -5.80 -6.03
C LEU A 25 -3.37 -5.33 -5.87
N LEU A 26 -3.92 -5.41 -4.66
CA LEU A 26 -5.24 -4.88 -4.36
C LEU A 26 -5.27 -3.35 -4.52
N ALA A 27 -4.27 -2.63 -4.03
CA ALA A 27 -4.17 -1.19 -4.22
C ALA A 27 -4.05 -0.79 -5.70
N LEU A 28 -3.27 -1.54 -6.49
CA LEU A 28 -3.20 -1.38 -7.95
C LEU A 28 -4.57 -1.60 -8.59
N GLY A 29 -5.26 -2.69 -8.24
CA GLY A 29 -6.61 -2.98 -8.76
C GLY A 29 -7.63 -1.91 -8.37
N LEU A 30 -7.60 -1.45 -7.13
CA LEU A 30 -8.47 -0.38 -6.64
C LEU A 30 -8.21 0.94 -7.36
N SER A 31 -6.94 1.36 -7.50
CA SER A 31 -6.61 2.61 -8.20
C SER A 31 -7.10 2.59 -9.66
N LEU A 32 -6.84 1.50 -10.40
CA LEU A 32 -7.33 1.36 -11.78
C LEU A 32 -8.86 1.32 -11.84
N GLY A 33 -9.50 0.60 -10.91
CA GLY A 33 -10.95 0.49 -10.84
C GLY A 33 -11.64 1.82 -10.53
N PHE A 34 -11.12 2.59 -9.58
CA PHE A 34 -11.66 3.91 -9.25
C PHE A 34 -11.45 4.92 -10.38
N VAL A 35 -10.29 4.93 -11.03
CA VAL A 35 -10.05 5.82 -12.19
C VAL A 35 -11.01 5.47 -13.34
N ALA A 36 -11.15 4.19 -13.68
CA ALA A 36 -12.07 3.78 -14.74
C ALA A 36 -13.54 4.06 -14.39
N LEU A 37 -13.90 3.98 -13.11
CA LEU A 37 -15.24 4.32 -12.64
C LEU A 37 -15.50 5.84 -12.72
N ASP A 38 -14.51 6.66 -12.37
CA ASP A 38 -14.60 8.11 -12.46
C ASP A 38 -14.81 8.56 -13.93
N ASP A 39 -14.04 7.98 -14.85
CA ASP A 39 -14.21 8.19 -16.30
C ASP A 39 -15.60 7.75 -16.80
N ALA A 40 -16.14 6.65 -16.26
CA ALA A 40 -17.42 6.09 -16.72
C ALA A 40 -18.65 6.83 -16.18
N ILE A 41 -18.61 7.36 -14.95
CA ILE A 41 -19.71 8.11 -14.34
C ILE A 41 -19.72 9.57 -14.86
N GLY A 42 -18.57 10.08 -15.33
CA GLY A 42 -18.43 11.44 -15.84
C GLY A 42 -18.46 12.49 -14.72
N GLN A 43 -18.34 13.78 -15.05
CA GLN A 43 -18.26 14.85 -14.03
C GLN A 43 -19.63 15.36 -13.53
N ASP A 44 -20.74 14.84 -14.08
CA ASP A 44 -22.07 15.36 -13.80
C ASP A 44 -22.54 15.10 -12.36
N TRP A 45 -22.09 14.01 -11.72
CA TRP A 45 -22.40 13.72 -10.32
C TRP A 45 -21.70 14.66 -9.34
N ALA A 46 -20.53 15.19 -9.70
CA ALA A 46 -19.75 16.10 -8.87
C ALA A 46 -20.28 17.53 -8.87
N ARG A 47 -21.09 17.91 -9.88
CA ARG A 47 -21.69 19.25 -10.01
C ARG A 47 -22.61 19.63 -8.84
N GLY A 48 -23.14 18.65 -8.10
CA GLY A 48 -23.99 18.88 -6.93
C GLY A 48 -23.24 19.08 -5.61
N ILE A 49 -21.91 18.91 -5.60
CA ILE A 49 -21.09 18.91 -4.38
C ILE A 49 -20.01 20.00 -4.49
N ASP A 50 -20.31 21.18 -3.96
CA ASP A 50 -19.42 22.37 -4.00
C ASP A 50 -17.99 22.09 -3.48
N PHE A 51 -17.84 21.19 -2.50
CA PHE A 51 -16.53 20.78 -1.99
C PHE A 51 -15.68 20.00 -3.01
N LEU A 52 -16.31 19.19 -3.87
CA LEU A 52 -15.62 18.45 -4.93
C LEU A 52 -15.28 19.36 -6.11
N HIS A 53 -16.15 20.34 -6.41
CA HIS A 53 -15.88 21.39 -7.40
C HIS A 53 -14.78 22.37 -6.96
N ALA A 54 -14.67 22.66 -5.66
CA ALA A 54 -13.61 23.50 -5.11
C ALA A 54 -12.22 22.83 -5.14
N ASN A 55 -12.17 21.49 -5.22
CA ASN A 55 -10.93 20.74 -5.35
C ASN A 55 -10.38 20.85 -6.78
N LYS A 56 -9.55 21.85 -7.01
CA LYS A 56 -8.76 21.95 -8.25
C LYS A 56 -7.87 20.70 -8.40
N PRO A 57 -7.67 20.18 -9.63
CA PRO A 57 -6.77 19.06 -9.89
C PRO A 57 -5.38 19.21 -9.25
N GLU A 58 -4.88 20.45 -9.21
CA GLU A 58 -3.63 20.84 -8.54
C GLU A 58 -3.59 20.48 -7.05
N GLY A 59 -4.69 20.74 -6.32
CA GLY A 59 -4.81 20.43 -4.89
C GLY A 59 -4.83 18.93 -4.63
N ALA A 60 -5.56 18.17 -5.45
CA ALA A 60 -5.59 16.71 -5.38
C ALA A 60 -4.19 16.11 -5.62
N ARG A 61 -3.45 16.63 -6.61
CA ARG A 61 -2.07 16.21 -6.89
C ARG A 61 -1.13 16.51 -5.72
N ALA A 62 -1.18 17.73 -5.18
CA ALA A 62 -0.35 18.11 -4.05
C ALA A 62 -0.60 17.20 -2.84
N LEU A 63 -1.87 16.87 -2.55
CA LEU A 63 -2.23 15.94 -1.49
C LEU A 63 -1.71 14.52 -1.78
N LEU A 64 -1.94 13.98 -2.97
CA LEU A 64 -1.48 12.64 -3.36
C LEU A 64 0.05 12.53 -3.33
N GLN A 65 0.78 13.55 -3.78
CA GLN A 65 2.24 13.63 -3.70
C GLN A 65 2.72 13.67 -2.24
N THR A 66 2.07 14.49 -1.40
CA THR A 66 2.40 14.60 0.03
C THR A 66 2.17 13.28 0.76
N VAL A 67 1.05 12.61 0.48
CA VAL A 67 0.74 11.30 1.07
C VAL A 67 1.72 10.25 0.54
N ALA A 68 1.98 10.17 -0.76
CA ALA A 68 2.96 9.23 -1.31
C ALA A 68 4.36 9.43 -0.69
N GLY A 69 4.85 10.67 -0.67
CA GLY A 69 6.15 11.00 -0.08
C GLY A 69 6.24 10.69 1.42
N SER A 70 5.18 10.98 2.18
CA SER A 70 5.16 10.66 3.61
C SER A 70 5.09 9.14 3.87
N MET A 71 4.31 8.39 3.10
CA MET A 71 4.17 6.93 3.30
C MET A 71 5.46 6.16 3.01
N ILE A 72 6.27 6.57 2.01
CA ILE A 72 7.56 5.93 1.78
C ILE A 72 8.58 6.25 2.89
N GLY A 73 8.52 7.46 3.44
CA GLY A 73 9.31 7.86 4.61
C GLY A 73 8.92 7.06 5.87
N VAL A 74 7.62 6.98 6.16
CA VAL A 74 7.08 6.18 7.27
C VAL A 74 7.46 4.71 7.13
N ALA A 75 7.34 4.13 5.93
CA ALA A 75 7.75 2.75 5.67
C ALA A 75 9.22 2.51 6.01
N GLY A 76 10.11 3.40 5.53
CA GLY A 76 11.55 3.31 5.79
C GLY A 76 11.89 3.46 7.27
N VAL A 77 11.32 4.46 7.95
CA VAL A 77 11.58 4.72 9.37
C VAL A 77 11.06 3.58 10.24
N THR A 78 9.80 3.15 10.04
CA THR A 78 9.24 2.04 10.81
C THR A 78 10.05 0.78 10.59
N PHE A 79 10.34 0.40 9.34
CA PHE A 79 11.13 -0.80 9.04
C PHE A 79 12.53 -0.74 9.67
N SER A 80 13.20 0.40 9.60
CA SER A 80 14.53 0.62 10.19
C SER A 80 14.51 0.41 11.71
N ILE A 81 13.58 1.07 12.42
CA ILE A 81 13.44 0.95 13.87
C ILE A 81 13.09 -0.49 14.25
N THR A 82 12.16 -1.13 13.52
CA THR A 82 11.75 -2.49 13.87
C THR A 82 12.87 -3.52 13.65
N ILE A 83 13.61 -3.44 12.55
CA ILE A 83 14.78 -4.31 12.32
C ILE A 83 15.85 -4.06 13.38
N ALA A 84 16.15 -2.81 13.73
CA ALA A 84 17.12 -2.50 14.78
C ALA A 84 16.72 -3.15 16.13
N SER A 85 15.45 -3.05 16.52
CA SER A 85 14.93 -3.71 17.72
C SER A 85 15.05 -5.23 17.65
N VAL A 86 14.73 -5.84 16.50
CA VAL A 86 14.77 -7.29 16.31
C VAL A 86 16.21 -7.82 16.30
N VAL A 87 17.15 -7.09 15.70
CA VAL A 87 18.58 -7.43 15.72
C VAL A 87 19.12 -7.36 17.14
N TYR A 88 18.78 -6.31 17.90
CA TYR A 88 19.16 -6.18 19.31
C TYR A 88 18.64 -7.37 20.14
N ALA A 89 17.35 -7.69 20.01
CA ALA A 89 16.74 -8.81 20.71
C ALA A 89 17.34 -10.17 20.28
N SER A 90 17.62 -10.35 19.00
CA SER A 90 18.23 -11.58 18.48
C SER A 90 19.66 -11.79 18.98
N GLY A 91 20.39 -10.70 19.28
CA GLY A 91 21.68 -10.76 19.94
C GLY A 91 21.61 -11.29 21.38
N GLN A 92 20.51 -11.07 22.09
CA GLN A 92 20.30 -11.51 23.47
C GLN A 92 19.65 -12.89 23.58
N TYR A 93 18.64 -13.17 22.74
CA TYR A 93 17.78 -14.36 22.87
C TYR A 93 17.94 -15.35 21.71
N GLY A 94 18.84 -15.05 20.76
CA GLY A 94 19.20 -15.91 19.64
C GLY A 94 18.43 -15.62 18.33
N PRO A 95 18.90 -16.21 17.21
CA PRO A 95 18.46 -15.84 15.85
C PRO A 95 17.02 -16.22 15.49
N ARG A 96 16.33 -17.00 16.34
CA ARG A 96 14.93 -17.42 16.12
C ARG A 96 13.94 -16.27 16.24
N LEU A 97 14.29 -15.19 16.93
CA LEU A 97 13.43 -14.01 17.04
C LEU A 97 13.30 -13.26 15.70
N LEU A 98 14.40 -13.12 14.96
CA LEU A 98 14.38 -12.52 13.62
C LEU A 98 13.48 -13.30 12.66
N THR A 99 13.57 -14.63 12.66
CA THR A 99 12.73 -15.45 11.78
C THR A 99 11.26 -15.45 12.20
N ASN A 100 10.95 -15.39 13.49
CA ASN A 100 9.57 -15.22 13.97
C ASN A 100 9.00 -13.85 13.59
N PHE A 101 9.80 -12.78 13.71
CA PHE A 101 9.41 -11.43 13.34
C PHE A 101 9.07 -11.30 11.84
N MET A 102 9.87 -11.94 10.97
CA MET A 102 9.60 -11.98 9.53
C MET A 102 8.35 -12.82 9.17
N ARG A 103 7.87 -13.67 10.09
CA ARG A 103 6.67 -14.49 9.88
C ARG A 103 5.43 -13.90 10.56
N ASP A 104 5.59 -12.80 11.29
CA ASP A 104 4.51 -12.14 12.00
C ASP A 104 3.55 -11.44 11.03
N THR A 105 2.26 -11.78 11.13
CA THR A 105 1.23 -11.22 10.24
C THR A 105 1.00 -9.74 10.48
N GLY A 106 1.17 -9.23 11.71
CA GLY A 106 1.01 -7.81 12.03
C GLY A 106 2.10 -6.96 11.37
N ASN A 107 3.35 -7.42 11.41
CA ASN A 107 4.46 -6.78 10.71
C ASN A 107 4.24 -6.76 9.19
N GLN A 108 3.77 -7.89 8.63
CA GLN A 108 3.44 -8.00 7.21
C GLN A 108 2.31 -7.05 6.78
N ILE A 109 1.24 -6.93 7.57
CA ILE A 109 0.14 -5.99 7.30
C ILE A 109 0.61 -4.54 7.41
N THR A 110 1.44 -4.23 8.39
CA THR A 110 1.96 -2.87 8.60
C THR A 110 2.77 -2.41 7.39
N LEU A 111 3.77 -3.21 6.99
CA LEU A 111 4.57 -2.95 5.80
C LEU A 111 3.68 -2.89 4.54
N GLY A 112 2.77 -3.86 4.40
CA GLY A 112 1.85 -3.93 3.27
C GLY A 112 0.96 -2.70 3.17
N THR A 113 0.49 -2.15 4.28
CA THR A 113 -0.33 -0.93 4.32
C THR A 113 0.47 0.27 3.81
N PHE A 114 1.71 0.44 4.27
CA PHE A 114 2.52 1.57 3.85
C PHE A 114 2.83 1.54 2.35
N ILE A 115 3.24 0.38 1.84
CA ILE A 115 3.53 0.20 0.42
C ILE A 115 2.26 0.31 -0.44
N ALA A 116 1.16 -0.29 -0.01
CA ALA A 116 -0.11 -0.25 -0.74
C ALA A 116 -0.63 1.19 -0.88
N THR A 117 -0.61 1.98 0.20
CA THR A 117 -1.03 3.39 0.14
C THR A 117 -0.10 4.21 -0.75
N PHE A 118 1.21 4.00 -0.67
CA PHE A 118 2.17 4.66 -1.56
C PHE A 118 1.84 4.38 -3.04
N ILE A 119 1.69 3.10 -3.40
CA ILE A 119 1.40 2.67 -4.76
C ILE A 119 0.05 3.20 -5.24
N TYR A 120 -0.98 3.15 -4.39
CA TYR A 120 -2.29 3.72 -4.68
C TYR A 120 -2.19 5.21 -5.04
N CYS A 121 -1.51 6.00 -4.19
CA CYS A 121 -1.35 7.43 -4.42
C CYS A 121 -0.60 7.73 -5.72
N VAL A 122 0.48 7.00 -6.02
CA VAL A 122 1.24 7.18 -7.27
C VAL A 122 0.42 6.85 -8.51
N MET A 123 -0.38 5.77 -8.46
CA MET A 123 -1.21 5.36 -9.58
C MET A 123 -2.35 6.33 -9.87
N VAL A 124 -3.04 6.79 -8.82
CA VAL A 124 -4.08 7.82 -8.98
C VAL A 124 -3.46 9.14 -9.44
N LEU A 125 -2.30 9.52 -8.89
CA LEU A 125 -1.59 10.73 -9.32
C LEU A 125 -1.27 10.69 -10.82
N ARG A 126 -0.85 9.54 -11.35
CA ARG A 126 -0.61 9.35 -12.78
C ARG A 126 -1.88 9.59 -13.61
N ALA A 127 -3.03 9.09 -13.17
CA ALA A 127 -4.29 9.30 -13.86
C ALA A 127 -4.70 10.78 -13.86
N VAL A 128 -4.53 11.48 -12.73
CA VAL A 128 -4.83 12.93 -12.64
C VAL A 128 -3.88 13.77 -13.51
N HIS A 129 -2.64 13.33 -13.76
CA HIS A 129 -1.76 14.00 -14.73
C HIS A 129 -2.25 13.79 -16.17
N ALA A 130 -2.59 12.55 -16.54
CA ALA A 130 -3.07 12.23 -17.88
C ALA A 130 -4.37 13.00 -18.26
N ALA A 131 -5.25 13.26 -17.29
CA ALA A 131 -6.50 13.99 -17.51
C ALA A 131 -6.33 15.50 -17.76
N GLU A 132 -5.16 16.10 -17.51
CA GLU A 132 -4.90 17.52 -17.81
C GLU A 132 -4.19 17.71 -19.17
N GLU A 133 -3.52 16.67 -19.66
CA GLU A 133 -2.85 16.68 -20.97
C GLU A 133 -3.81 16.38 -22.14
N GLY A 134 -5.03 15.88 -21.87
CA GLY A 134 -6.07 15.56 -22.85
C GLY A 134 -7.23 16.54 -22.84
#